data_AF-A0A2N0RYP8-F1
#
_entry.id   AF-A0A2N0RYP8-F1
#
_cell.length_a   1.000
_cell.length_b   1.000
_cell.length_c   1.000
_cell.angle_alpha   90.00
_cell.angle_beta   90.00
_cell.angle_gamma   90.00
#
_symmetry.space_group_name_H-M   'P 1'
#
loop_
_entity.id
_entity.type
_entity.pdbx_description
1 polymer ?
#
loop_
_entity_poly.entity_id
_entity_poly.type
_entity_poly.pdbx_seq_one_letter_code
_entity_poly.pdbx_strand_id
1 'polypeptide(L)'
;MSKKQEKFNIQYSNEKEIDIVGSNSIFDFFKSEFTTLEGSIEIEGFKNLEKVNLKDLNLNNLKINNCSQLNRVYLSELTKLTKLSVRDCPKLTPDDCSLIGLTSLKSLKIINCSQFNKIFNLSLFPRLESLSIIESSNLITFDCSPSGLTDLKINYCSQLNQITGLSKLPKLESLSVRNCQKLTKLDYSSTKSLTESDHIELNSSNTSIEDFLYPNITKLICINNEKLNKLDLSNCSKLDFLDCTGSKLTSVDLSYCPKSIKVEPSNLIITRKKENIRNIFLIGRTGGGRSALANVLSDTSNFKEGAYTVSQTINAQKIDFNWNGKIFRVVDTIGVEHTKLSTKDTLLKIAEGIPLMPEGINHVLYVTGEGFTEEEINTFIMIRDSIFKSDILDYVTIVRTRFSDFRNKSECEKDLKIMREENELIAEIVDSCNGVIHVNIPQIDIAKNDDDYEDRILVNKNARKKSREKTLTYLEEIYKDKRFKSENLEVLCNKIGEYIRSDNLHELEIEKGEHCLIL
;
A
#
# COMPACT_ATOMS: atom_id res chain seq x y z
N MET A 1 23.36 29.90 -23.91
CA MET A 1 22.88 30.80 -22.84
C MET A 1 22.12 31.95 -23.51
N SER A 2 21.00 32.45 -22.95
CA SER A 2 20.29 33.57 -23.60
C SER A 2 21.07 34.87 -23.38
N LYS A 3 20.96 35.83 -24.30
CA LYS A 3 21.58 37.16 -24.12
C LYS A 3 21.16 37.84 -22.81
N LYS A 4 19.91 37.61 -22.37
CA LYS A 4 19.39 38.11 -21.08
C LYS A 4 20.10 37.46 -19.89
N GLN A 5 20.39 36.15 -19.94
CA GLN A 5 21.13 35.43 -18.89
C GLN A 5 22.59 35.91 -18.80
N GLU A 6 23.26 36.18 -19.92
CA GLU A 6 24.61 36.73 -19.93
C GLU A 6 24.67 38.11 -19.25
N LYS A 7 23.74 39.01 -19.60
CA LYS A 7 23.61 40.31 -18.95
C LYS A 7 23.32 40.19 -17.46
N PHE A 8 22.42 39.27 -17.08
CA PHE A 8 22.10 38.99 -15.69
C PHE A 8 23.34 38.56 -14.91
N ASN A 9 24.15 37.65 -15.46
CA ASN A 9 25.38 37.19 -14.83
C ASN A 9 26.42 38.31 -14.68
N ILE A 10 26.61 39.14 -15.71
CA ILE A 10 27.53 40.28 -15.66
C ILE A 10 27.12 41.25 -14.55
N GLN A 11 25.82 41.54 -14.44
CA GLN A 11 25.28 42.48 -13.48
C GLN A 11 25.40 41.99 -12.03
N TYR A 12 25.10 40.72 -11.77
CA TYR A 12 24.86 40.23 -10.40
C TYR A 12 25.90 39.25 -9.85
N SER A 13 26.85 38.76 -10.66
CA SER A 13 27.78 37.70 -10.24
C SER A 13 28.68 38.04 -9.04
N ASN A 14 28.97 39.33 -8.83
CA ASN A 14 29.79 39.82 -7.74
C ASN A 14 28.98 40.44 -6.59
N GLU A 15 27.67 40.58 -6.76
CA GLU A 15 26.78 41.23 -5.81
C GLU A 15 26.50 40.35 -4.60
N LYS A 16 26.24 40.99 -3.47
CA LYS A 16 25.80 40.31 -2.23
C LYS A 16 24.31 40.03 -2.21
N GLU A 17 23.53 40.86 -2.89
CA GLU A 17 22.08 40.77 -2.91
C GLU A 17 21.58 40.98 -4.34
N ILE A 18 20.73 40.05 -4.78
CA ILE A 18 19.97 40.20 -6.00
C ILE A 18 18.58 40.64 -5.60
N ASP A 19 18.24 41.88 -5.93
CA ASP A 19 16.88 42.40 -5.78
C ASP A 19 16.44 43.02 -7.11
N ILE A 20 15.58 42.30 -7.83
CA ILE A 20 15.05 42.70 -9.14
C ILE A 20 13.74 43.48 -8.96
N VAL A 21 13.23 43.60 -7.74
CA VAL A 21 11.96 44.26 -7.44
C VAL A 21 12.03 45.74 -7.72
N GLY A 22 10.93 46.25 -8.30
CA GLY A 22 10.74 47.64 -8.69
C GLY A 22 11.14 48.60 -7.59
N SER A 23 12.33 49.15 -7.71
CA SER A 23 12.73 50.30 -6.92
C SER A 23 12.10 51.52 -7.56
N ASN A 24 11.30 52.28 -6.81
CA ASN A 24 10.78 53.57 -7.25
C ASN A 24 11.88 54.66 -7.32
N SER A 25 13.15 54.28 -7.41
CA SER A 25 14.27 55.21 -7.49
C SER A 25 14.70 55.41 -8.94
N ILE A 26 14.94 56.67 -9.29
CA ILE A 26 15.32 57.13 -10.64
C ILE A 26 16.72 56.58 -11.03
N PHE A 27 17.48 55.99 -10.10
CA PHE A 27 18.78 55.36 -10.34
C PHE A 27 18.70 53.87 -10.73
N ASP A 28 17.51 53.25 -10.75
CA ASP A 28 17.32 51.81 -10.97
C ASP A 28 17.11 51.40 -12.44
N PHE A 29 17.63 52.21 -13.38
CA PHE A 29 17.47 51.99 -14.82
C PHE A 29 17.80 50.55 -15.28
N PHE A 30 18.81 49.92 -14.67
CA PHE A 30 19.24 48.55 -14.99
C PHE A 30 18.30 47.45 -14.47
N LYS A 31 17.53 47.69 -13.38
CA LYS A 31 16.57 46.69 -12.85
C LYS A 31 15.37 46.49 -13.78
N SER A 32 14.96 47.54 -14.49
CA SER A 32 13.82 47.51 -15.42
C SER A 32 14.01 46.56 -16.62
N GLU A 33 15.26 46.29 -17.03
CA GLU A 33 15.55 45.37 -18.13
C GLU A 33 15.25 43.91 -17.75
N PHE A 34 15.36 43.59 -16.47
CA PHE A 34 15.24 42.25 -15.92
C PHE A 34 13.84 41.91 -15.43
N THR A 35 12.94 42.88 -15.21
CA THR A 35 11.53 42.63 -14.84
C THR A 35 10.75 41.89 -15.93
N THR A 36 11.25 41.90 -17.17
CA THR A 36 10.71 41.13 -18.32
C THR A 36 11.38 39.76 -18.50
N LEU A 37 12.21 39.32 -17.54
CA LEU A 37 12.78 37.97 -17.59
C LEU A 37 11.66 36.94 -17.43
N GLU A 38 11.51 36.14 -18.47
CA GLU A 38 10.60 35.01 -18.51
C GLU A 38 11.35 33.72 -18.84
N GLY A 39 10.75 32.60 -18.48
CA GLY A 39 11.32 31.28 -18.78
C GLY A 39 12.31 30.82 -17.72
N SER A 40 13.57 30.60 -18.11
CA SER A 40 14.58 29.94 -17.28
C SER A 40 15.69 30.88 -16.85
N ILE A 41 16.04 30.88 -15.56
CA ILE A 41 17.22 31.54 -15.00
C ILE A 41 18.13 30.53 -14.30
N GLU A 42 19.43 30.70 -14.47
CA GLU A 42 20.49 29.97 -13.77
C GLU A 42 21.41 30.94 -13.04
N ILE A 43 21.49 30.80 -11.71
CA ILE A 43 22.42 31.52 -10.85
C ILE A 43 23.54 30.54 -10.52
N GLU A 44 24.72 30.72 -11.11
CA GLU A 44 25.82 29.77 -10.98
C GLU A 44 27.10 30.45 -10.50
N GLY A 45 27.63 29.98 -9.37
CA GLY A 45 28.97 30.35 -8.90
C GLY A 45 29.07 31.78 -8.35
N PHE A 46 27.96 32.39 -7.94
CA PHE A 46 27.96 33.74 -7.37
C PHE A 46 28.45 33.66 -5.91
N LYS A 47 29.77 33.73 -5.73
CA LYS A 47 30.43 33.42 -4.46
C LYS A 47 30.10 34.37 -3.33
N ASN A 48 29.75 35.63 -3.63
CA ASN A 48 29.43 36.66 -2.64
C ASN A 48 27.94 36.74 -2.31
N LEU A 49 27.09 36.03 -3.07
CA LEU A 49 25.65 36.17 -3.00
C LEU A 49 25.11 35.60 -1.69
N GLU A 50 24.48 36.46 -0.89
CA GLU A 50 23.87 36.13 0.41
C GLU A 50 22.35 36.03 0.31
N LYS A 51 21.71 36.88 -0.52
CA LYS A 51 20.25 36.96 -0.65
C LYS A 51 19.79 37.06 -2.10
N VAL A 52 18.68 36.39 -2.40
CA VAL A 52 18.04 36.41 -3.71
C VAL A 52 16.55 36.74 -3.59
N ASN A 53 16.15 37.83 -4.24
CA ASN A 53 14.78 38.27 -4.38
C ASN A 53 14.43 38.42 -5.86
N LEU A 54 13.60 37.48 -6.34
CA LEU A 54 13.16 37.38 -7.74
C LEU A 54 11.66 37.63 -7.88
N LYS A 55 11.05 38.35 -6.92
CA LYS A 55 9.62 38.68 -6.96
C LYS A 55 9.25 39.34 -8.30
N ASP A 56 7.99 39.18 -8.68
CA ASP A 56 7.39 39.66 -9.94
C ASP A 56 7.94 39.06 -11.25
N LEU A 57 8.97 38.20 -11.21
CA LEU A 57 9.46 37.55 -12.43
C LEU A 57 8.57 36.41 -12.91
N ASN A 58 8.46 36.29 -14.23
CA ASN A 58 7.63 35.29 -14.90
C ASN A 58 8.42 34.00 -15.24
N LEU A 59 9.05 33.40 -14.22
CA LEU A 59 9.93 32.23 -14.40
C LEU A 59 9.16 30.91 -14.38
N ASN A 60 9.54 30.00 -15.28
CA ASN A 60 9.09 28.61 -15.27
C ASN A 60 10.17 27.64 -14.76
N ASN A 61 11.44 28.04 -14.75
CA ASN A 61 12.57 27.23 -14.30
C ASN A 61 13.63 28.10 -13.59
N LEU A 62 14.06 27.69 -12.42
CA LEU A 62 15.10 28.36 -11.65
C LEU A 62 16.14 27.35 -11.19
N LYS A 63 17.41 27.62 -11.51
CA LYS A 63 18.56 26.88 -10.99
C LYS A 63 19.44 27.80 -10.17
N ILE A 64 19.84 27.34 -9.00
CA ILE A 64 20.79 28.03 -8.12
C ILE A 64 21.89 27.02 -7.78
N ASN A 65 23.09 27.25 -8.27
CA ASN A 65 24.22 26.34 -8.18
C ASN A 65 25.43 27.06 -7.58
N ASN A 66 26.18 26.38 -6.70
CA ASN A 66 27.50 26.83 -6.23
C ASN A 66 27.50 28.22 -5.55
N CYS A 67 26.42 28.57 -4.86
CA CYS A 67 26.27 29.85 -4.16
C CYS A 67 26.61 29.67 -2.67
N SER A 68 27.92 29.69 -2.35
CA SER A 68 28.43 29.29 -1.03
C SER A 68 27.99 30.16 0.16
N GLN A 69 27.62 31.41 -0.10
CA GLN A 69 27.22 32.37 0.95
C GLN A 69 25.69 32.52 1.06
N LEU A 70 24.95 31.90 0.13
CA LEU A 70 23.51 32.09 -0.01
C LEU A 70 22.80 31.52 1.21
N ASN A 71 22.13 32.42 1.93
CA ASN A 71 21.39 32.09 3.15
C ASN A 71 19.94 32.55 3.08
N ARG A 72 19.48 33.18 1.99
CA ARG A 72 18.07 33.55 1.85
C ARG A 72 17.59 33.62 0.41
N VAL A 73 16.44 33.00 0.13
CA VAL A 73 15.80 33.02 -1.20
C VAL A 73 14.30 33.28 -1.07
N TYR A 74 13.85 34.42 -1.62
CA TYR A 74 12.45 34.80 -1.66
C TYR A 74 11.82 34.32 -2.98
N LEU A 75 11.11 33.17 -2.92
CA LEU A 75 10.47 32.55 -4.09
C LEU A 75 8.93 32.61 -4.05
N SER A 76 8.34 33.16 -3.00
CA SER A 76 6.90 33.05 -2.71
C SER A 76 5.97 33.56 -3.81
N GLU A 77 6.43 34.50 -4.63
CA GLU A 77 5.62 35.16 -5.66
C GLU A 77 5.85 34.57 -7.08
N LEU A 78 6.77 33.61 -7.22
CA LEU A 78 7.06 32.91 -8.47
C LEU A 78 6.01 31.82 -8.77
N THR A 79 4.75 32.20 -8.83
CA THR A 79 3.59 31.29 -8.95
C THR A 79 3.57 30.44 -10.24
N LYS A 80 4.32 30.84 -11.28
CA LYS A 80 4.47 30.08 -12.54
C LYS A 80 5.68 29.13 -12.56
N LEU A 81 6.47 29.09 -11.50
CA LEU A 81 7.66 28.26 -11.44
C LEU A 81 7.26 26.78 -11.44
N THR A 82 7.72 26.05 -12.45
CA THR A 82 7.45 24.61 -12.61
C THR A 82 8.63 23.74 -12.22
N LYS A 83 9.85 24.28 -12.26
CA LYS A 83 11.09 23.57 -11.96
C LYS A 83 12.00 24.42 -11.07
N LEU A 84 12.47 23.84 -9.97
CA LEU A 84 13.43 24.45 -9.06
C LEU A 84 14.56 23.46 -8.79
N SER A 85 15.80 23.90 -9.00
CA SER A 85 17.00 23.15 -8.65
C SER A 85 17.91 24.00 -7.78
N VAL A 86 18.25 23.51 -6.59
CA VAL A 86 19.22 24.13 -5.68
C VAL A 86 20.35 23.15 -5.45
N ARG A 87 21.58 23.60 -5.71
CA ARG A 87 22.78 22.78 -5.66
C ARG A 87 23.92 23.51 -4.97
N ASP A 88 24.65 22.82 -4.11
CA ASP A 88 25.89 23.32 -3.50
C ASP A 88 25.67 24.68 -2.82
N CYS A 89 24.60 24.80 -2.04
CA CYS A 89 24.20 25.98 -1.26
C CYS A 89 24.20 25.64 0.25
N PRO A 90 25.38 25.55 0.89
CA PRO A 90 25.54 24.93 2.20
C PRO A 90 25.02 25.75 3.37
N LYS A 91 24.74 27.06 3.18
CA LYS A 91 24.21 27.94 4.23
C LYS A 91 22.68 28.06 4.21
N LEU A 92 22.04 27.61 3.15
CA LEU A 92 20.60 27.74 2.98
C LEU A 92 19.87 26.73 3.86
N THR A 93 18.93 27.18 4.68
CA THR A 93 18.02 26.31 5.45
C THR A 93 16.66 26.18 4.75
N PRO A 94 15.80 25.22 5.17
CA PRO A 94 14.43 25.14 4.67
C PRO A 94 13.60 26.41 4.93
N ASP A 95 13.79 27.08 6.06
CA ASP A 95 13.03 28.29 6.43
C ASP A 95 13.46 29.52 5.63
N ASP A 96 14.70 29.51 5.12
CA ASP A 96 15.26 30.59 4.30
C ASP A 96 14.68 30.64 2.89
N CYS A 97 13.98 29.59 2.48
CA CYS A 97 13.22 29.51 1.25
C CYS A 97 11.75 29.78 1.58
N SER A 98 11.24 30.97 1.32
CA SER A 98 9.79 31.24 1.47
C SER A 98 9.01 30.53 0.35
N LEU A 99 8.78 29.23 0.48
CA LEU A 99 8.21 28.36 -0.57
C LEU A 99 6.68 28.29 -0.58
N ILE A 100 6.01 28.98 0.34
CA ILE A 100 4.55 28.89 0.62
C ILE A 100 3.67 29.24 -0.60
N GLY A 101 4.22 29.84 -1.67
CA GLY A 101 3.49 30.21 -2.88
C GLY A 101 3.82 29.44 -4.17
N LEU A 102 4.69 28.42 -4.13
CA LEU A 102 5.11 27.66 -5.32
C LEU A 102 4.09 26.58 -5.75
N THR A 103 2.83 26.97 -5.94
CA THR A 103 1.70 26.05 -6.19
C THR A 103 1.76 25.34 -7.55
N SER A 104 2.51 25.88 -8.52
CA SER A 104 2.70 25.29 -9.86
C SER A 104 3.93 24.39 -9.98
N LEU A 105 4.71 24.21 -8.90
CA LEU A 105 5.97 23.47 -8.96
C LEU A 105 5.71 21.98 -9.25
N LYS A 106 6.31 21.49 -10.33
CA LYS A 106 6.24 20.08 -10.78
C LYS A 106 7.50 19.29 -10.46
N SER A 107 8.67 19.95 -10.45
CA SER A 107 9.95 19.31 -10.18
C SER A 107 10.79 20.11 -9.20
N LEU A 108 11.23 19.45 -8.13
CA LEU A 108 12.13 20.01 -7.12
C LEU A 108 13.39 19.14 -7.01
N LYS A 109 14.56 19.77 -7.14
CA LYS A 109 15.85 19.12 -6.98
C LYS A 109 16.71 19.86 -5.95
N ILE A 110 17.22 19.12 -4.97
CA ILE A 110 18.07 19.62 -3.90
C ILE A 110 19.33 18.75 -3.89
N ILE A 111 20.52 19.36 -4.03
CA ILE A 111 21.79 18.66 -4.11
C ILE A 111 22.79 19.30 -3.16
N ASN A 112 23.40 18.52 -2.27
CA ASN A 112 24.48 18.94 -1.38
C ASN A 112 24.14 20.24 -0.60
N CYS A 113 22.90 20.32 -0.09
CA CYS A 113 22.46 21.40 0.79
C CYS A 113 22.49 20.91 2.24
N SER A 114 23.62 21.11 2.91
CA SER A 114 23.90 20.48 4.21
C SER A 114 22.96 20.90 5.34
N GLN A 115 22.36 22.10 5.33
CA GLN A 115 21.49 22.53 6.44
C GLN A 115 20.04 22.03 6.32
N PHE A 116 19.70 21.27 5.28
CA PHE A 116 18.39 20.66 5.10
C PHE A 116 18.27 19.38 5.95
N ASN A 117 18.30 19.54 7.27
CA ASN A 117 18.17 18.44 8.24
C ASN A 117 16.72 17.92 8.36
N LYS A 118 15.76 18.74 7.95
CA LYS A 118 14.35 18.43 7.72
C LYS A 118 14.00 18.97 6.32
N ILE A 119 13.21 18.21 5.56
CA ILE A 119 12.72 18.69 4.26
C ILE A 119 11.40 19.42 4.47
N PHE A 120 11.07 20.30 3.54
CA PHE A 120 9.79 21.00 3.45
C PHE A 120 8.61 20.07 3.64
N ASN A 121 7.55 20.59 4.25
CA ASN A 121 6.24 19.96 4.19
C ASN A 121 5.79 19.91 2.71
N LEU A 122 5.75 18.72 2.11
CA LEU A 122 5.39 18.55 0.70
C LEU A 122 3.95 18.98 0.39
N SER A 123 3.10 19.13 1.41
CA SER A 123 1.75 19.69 1.26
C SER A 123 1.75 21.11 0.68
N LEU A 124 2.89 21.83 0.74
CA LEU A 124 3.08 23.14 0.11
C LEU A 124 3.16 23.07 -1.43
N PHE A 125 3.39 21.88 -2.00
CA PHE A 125 3.57 21.67 -3.44
C PHE A 125 2.51 20.69 -3.99
N PRO A 126 1.25 21.13 -4.14
CA PRO A 126 0.14 20.24 -4.50
C PRO A 126 0.26 19.62 -5.90
N ARG A 127 1.12 20.18 -6.78
CA ARG A 127 1.36 19.73 -8.15
C ARG A 127 2.73 19.05 -8.35
N LEU A 128 3.44 18.75 -7.26
CA LEU A 128 4.77 18.16 -7.35
C LEU A 128 4.69 16.73 -7.87
N GLU A 129 5.31 16.50 -9.03
CA GLU A 129 5.37 15.21 -9.72
C GLU A 129 6.73 14.53 -9.49
N SER A 130 7.82 15.31 -9.41
CA SER A 130 9.19 14.79 -9.26
C SER A 130 9.98 15.47 -8.15
N LEU A 131 10.56 14.67 -7.25
CA LEU A 131 11.42 15.14 -6.16
C LEU A 131 12.76 14.39 -6.17
N SER A 132 13.85 15.15 -6.16
CA SER A 132 15.20 14.60 -6.06
C SER A 132 16.02 15.28 -4.96
N ILE A 133 16.54 14.48 -4.05
CA ILE A 133 17.32 14.90 -2.89
C ILE A 133 18.62 14.10 -2.91
N ILE A 134 19.74 14.79 -3.07
CA ILE A 134 21.04 14.16 -3.32
C ILE A 134 22.05 14.76 -2.35
N GLU A 135 22.86 13.92 -1.71
CA GLU A 135 23.96 14.35 -0.84
C GLU A 135 23.51 15.25 0.33
N SER A 136 22.28 15.06 0.82
CA SER A 136 21.76 15.74 2.02
C SER A 136 22.20 15.01 3.27
N SER A 137 23.47 15.20 3.66
CA SER A 137 24.12 14.44 4.73
C SER A 137 23.48 14.60 6.12
N ASN A 138 22.73 15.67 6.38
CA ASN A 138 22.08 15.90 7.68
C ASN A 138 20.60 15.46 7.72
N LEU A 139 20.08 14.89 6.63
CA LEU A 139 18.70 14.41 6.58
C LEU A 139 18.57 13.11 7.39
N ILE A 140 17.80 13.16 8.49
CA ILE A 140 17.58 11.99 9.37
C ILE A 140 16.29 11.26 9.01
N THR A 141 15.20 12.01 8.82
CA THR A 141 13.87 11.48 8.52
C THR A 141 13.23 12.26 7.39
N PHE A 142 12.39 11.61 6.58
CA PHE A 142 11.66 12.27 5.51
C PHE A 142 10.21 11.77 5.43
N ASP A 143 9.24 12.69 5.44
CA ASP A 143 7.83 12.39 5.19
C ASP A 143 7.44 12.85 3.78
N CYS A 144 6.95 11.90 2.97
CA CYS A 144 6.45 12.18 1.62
C CYS A 144 4.91 12.31 1.55
N SER A 145 4.22 12.28 2.71
CA SER A 145 2.76 12.45 2.83
C SER A 145 2.25 13.87 2.54
N PRO A 146 1.01 14.00 2.03
CA PRO A 146 0.55 13.46 0.75
C PRO A 146 0.93 14.42 -0.38
N SER A 147 1.66 13.91 -1.38
CA SER A 147 2.06 14.63 -2.59
C SER A 147 1.71 13.81 -3.83
N GLY A 148 1.52 14.45 -4.98
CA GLY A 148 1.18 13.80 -6.25
C GLY A 148 2.37 13.18 -6.98
N LEU A 149 3.39 12.71 -6.26
CA LEU A 149 4.68 12.28 -6.83
C LEU A 149 4.55 11.03 -7.71
N THR A 150 5.19 11.09 -8.87
CA THR A 150 5.48 9.95 -9.77
C THR A 150 6.92 9.47 -9.62
N ASP A 151 7.84 10.39 -9.28
CA ASP A 151 9.27 10.11 -9.17
C ASP A 151 9.86 10.63 -7.86
N LEU A 152 10.41 9.74 -7.05
CA LEU A 152 11.13 10.08 -5.82
C LEU A 152 12.56 9.53 -5.85
N LYS A 153 13.55 10.43 -5.72
CA LYS A 153 14.98 10.08 -5.72
C LYS A 153 15.66 10.64 -4.47
N ILE A 154 16.14 9.78 -3.58
CA ILE A 154 16.86 10.15 -2.36
C ILE A 154 18.20 9.40 -2.35
N ASN A 155 19.29 10.08 -2.70
CA ASN A 155 20.58 9.43 -2.90
C ASN A 155 21.67 10.06 -2.03
N TYR A 156 22.58 9.23 -1.52
CA TYR A 156 23.73 9.69 -0.71
C TYR A 156 23.34 10.45 0.55
N CYS A 157 22.18 10.11 1.14
CA CYS A 157 21.71 10.65 2.41
C CYS A 157 22.10 9.70 3.56
N SER A 158 23.36 9.74 3.98
CA SER A 158 23.96 8.74 4.88
C SER A 158 23.34 8.68 6.29
N GLN A 159 22.71 9.77 6.76
CA GLN A 159 22.05 9.82 8.07
C GLN A 159 20.58 9.41 8.03
N LEU A 160 19.99 9.23 6.83
CA LEU A 160 18.58 8.93 6.65
C LEU A 160 18.28 7.53 7.19
N ASN A 161 17.43 7.45 8.20
CA ASN A 161 17.05 6.17 8.83
C ASN A 161 15.57 5.81 8.64
N GLN A 162 14.73 6.77 8.20
CA GLN A 162 13.31 6.56 8.07
C GLN A 162 12.70 7.42 6.96
N ILE A 163 11.88 6.79 6.11
CA ILE A 163 10.98 7.45 5.17
C ILE A 163 9.54 7.05 5.54
N THR A 164 8.65 8.02 5.71
CA THR A 164 7.22 7.82 5.97
C THR A 164 6.37 8.37 4.84
N GLY A 165 5.12 7.94 4.73
CA GLY A 165 4.17 8.49 3.78
C GLY A 165 4.17 7.84 2.40
N LEU A 166 5.03 6.85 2.15
CA LEU A 166 5.09 6.12 0.88
C LEU A 166 3.76 5.43 0.57
N SER A 167 3.05 4.97 1.60
CA SER A 167 1.70 4.43 1.49
C SER A 167 0.64 5.41 0.98
N LYS A 168 0.92 6.72 0.98
CA LYS A 168 0.01 7.78 0.54
C LYS A 168 0.35 8.34 -0.84
N LEU A 169 1.19 7.65 -1.61
CA LEU A 169 1.60 8.04 -2.97
C LEU A 169 0.96 7.13 -4.03
N PRO A 170 -0.29 7.38 -4.44
CA PRO A 170 -1.03 6.49 -5.34
C PRO A 170 -0.57 6.53 -6.81
N LYS A 171 0.39 7.39 -7.16
CA LYS A 171 0.89 7.58 -8.54
C LYS A 171 2.38 7.32 -8.69
N LEU A 172 3.03 6.76 -7.67
CA LEU A 172 4.49 6.63 -7.67
C LEU A 172 4.91 5.53 -8.66
N GLU A 173 5.68 5.89 -9.68
CA GLU A 173 6.20 4.99 -10.72
C GLU A 173 7.67 4.60 -10.45
N SER A 174 8.45 5.51 -9.84
CA SER A 174 9.88 5.28 -9.58
C SER A 174 10.27 5.74 -8.17
N LEU A 175 10.79 4.81 -7.37
CA LEU A 175 11.48 5.10 -6.11
C LEU A 175 12.96 4.70 -6.21
N SER A 176 13.85 5.67 -6.06
CA SER A 176 15.29 5.42 -5.93
C SER A 176 15.79 5.94 -4.59
N VAL A 177 16.21 5.04 -3.72
CA VAL A 177 16.88 5.35 -2.45
C VAL A 177 18.26 4.69 -2.41
N ARG A 178 19.32 5.42 -2.77
CA ARG A 178 20.67 4.84 -2.89
C ARG A 178 21.63 5.41 -1.86
N ASN A 179 22.61 4.61 -1.42
CA ASN A 179 23.65 5.05 -0.49
C ASN A 179 23.08 5.69 0.78
N CYS A 180 21.98 5.13 1.30
CA CYS A 180 21.30 5.53 2.52
C CYS A 180 21.50 4.42 3.57
N GLN A 181 22.72 4.30 4.09
CA GLN A 181 23.18 3.13 4.84
C GLN A 181 22.43 2.89 6.17
N LYS A 182 21.88 3.96 6.79
CA LYS A 182 21.10 3.86 8.03
C LYS A 182 19.64 3.48 7.82
N LEU A 183 19.15 3.46 6.58
CA LEU A 183 17.78 3.11 6.27
C LEU A 183 17.62 1.59 6.32
N THR A 184 16.75 1.11 7.22
CA THR A 184 16.54 -0.33 7.47
C THR A 184 15.20 -0.85 6.95
N LYS A 185 14.25 0.03 6.66
CA LYS A 185 12.92 -0.33 6.16
C LYS A 185 12.34 0.78 5.29
N LEU A 186 11.49 0.40 4.35
CA LEU A 186 10.55 1.32 3.69
C LEU A 186 9.14 0.82 4.02
N ASP A 187 8.31 1.71 4.56
CA ASP A 187 6.95 1.34 4.95
C ASP A 187 5.98 1.54 3.79
N TYR A 188 5.58 0.43 3.16
CA TYR A 188 4.56 0.36 2.12
C TYR A 188 3.29 -0.34 2.58
N SER A 189 3.17 -0.70 3.86
CA SER A 189 2.19 -1.68 4.34
C SER A 189 0.73 -1.18 4.32
N SER A 190 0.47 -0.02 3.71
CA SER A 190 -0.82 0.66 3.74
C SER A 190 -1.15 1.40 2.44
N THR A 191 -0.50 1.06 1.30
CA THR A 191 -0.88 1.67 0.01
C THR A 191 -2.33 1.31 -0.31
N LYS A 192 -3.24 2.24 -0.05
CA LYS A 192 -4.66 2.21 -0.43
C LYS A 192 -4.88 2.18 -1.96
N SER A 193 -3.86 1.92 -2.77
CA SER A 193 -3.96 2.06 -4.22
C SER A 193 -4.27 0.72 -4.88
N LEU A 194 -5.57 0.48 -4.98
CA LEU A 194 -6.23 -0.38 -5.96
C LEU A 194 -6.12 0.21 -7.38
N THR A 195 -4.95 0.70 -7.78
CA THR A 195 -4.68 1.19 -9.14
C THR A 195 -4.08 0.09 -10.01
N GLU A 196 -4.67 -0.04 -11.18
CA GLU A 196 -4.44 -1.04 -12.22
C GLU A 196 -3.05 -1.05 -12.89
N SER A 197 -2.17 -0.09 -12.64
CA SER A 197 -1.13 0.21 -13.65
C SER A 197 0.23 0.66 -13.16
N ASP A 198 0.48 0.74 -11.86
CA ASP A 198 1.71 1.40 -11.42
C ASP A 198 2.83 0.37 -11.32
N HIS A 199 3.58 0.25 -12.41
CA HIS A 199 4.88 -0.41 -12.44
C HIS A 199 5.82 0.39 -11.55
N ILE A 200 6.13 -0.12 -10.36
CA ILE A 200 7.10 0.53 -9.48
C ILE A 200 8.49 -0.02 -9.77
N GLU A 201 9.38 0.86 -10.21
CA GLU A 201 10.82 0.61 -10.17
C GLU A 201 11.39 1.02 -8.81
N LEU A 202 11.89 0.05 -8.05
CA LEU A 202 12.56 0.28 -6.77
C LEU A 202 14.06 0.06 -6.91
N ASN A 203 14.84 1.10 -6.60
CA ASN A 203 16.28 0.99 -6.44
C ASN A 203 16.69 1.38 -5.02
N SER A 204 17.13 0.40 -4.25
CA SER A 204 17.52 0.49 -2.83
C SER A 204 19.01 0.19 -2.60
N SER A 205 19.85 0.44 -3.61
CA SER A 205 21.27 0.01 -3.59
C SER A 205 22.07 0.69 -2.47
N ASN A 206 22.96 -0.06 -1.82
CA ASN A 206 23.81 0.39 -0.70
C ASN A 206 22.97 0.91 0.49
N THR A 207 21.96 0.13 0.90
CA THR A 207 21.12 0.40 2.09
C THR A 207 21.22 -0.76 3.09
N SER A 208 20.60 -0.61 4.26
CA SER A 208 20.45 -1.69 5.26
C SER A 208 19.04 -2.31 5.23
N ILE A 209 18.31 -2.21 4.12
CA ILE A 209 16.93 -2.72 4.03
C ILE A 209 16.95 -4.25 3.94
N GLU A 210 16.22 -4.89 4.83
CA GLU A 210 16.12 -6.36 4.93
C GLU A 210 14.76 -6.89 4.46
N ASP A 211 13.68 -6.13 4.68
CA ASP A 211 12.31 -6.54 4.32
C ASP A 211 11.80 -5.79 3.09
N PHE A 212 11.30 -6.55 2.11
CA PHE A 212 10.77 -6.02 0.85
C PHE A 212 9.32 -6.46 0.61
N LEU A 213 8.39 -5.98 1.43
CA LEU A 213 6.96 -6.28 1.33
C LEU A 213 6.23 -5.30 0.39
N TYR A 214 6.53 -5.34 -0.91
CA TYR A 214 5.91 -4.43 -1.88
C TYR A 214 5.02 -5.19 -2.88
N PRO A 215 3.70 -4.93 -2.88
CA PRO A 215 2.86 -5.38 -3.97
C PRO A 215 3.22 -4.62 -5.25
N ASN A 216 3.20 -5.29 -6.40
CA ASN A 216 3.31 -4.69 -7.75
C ASN A 216 4.67 -4.11 -8.21
N ILE A 217 5.79 -4.42 -7.56
CA ILE A 217 7.12 -4.06 -8.12
C ILE A 217 7.37 -4.81 -9.44
N THR A 218 7.78 -4.08 -10.48
CA THR A 218 8.32 -4.67 -11.72
C THR A 218 9.81 -4.84 -11.67
N LYS A 219 10.53 -3.89 -11.05
CA LYS A 219 11.98 -3.88 -11.03
C LYS A 219 12.50 -3.64 -9.63
N LEU A 220 13.27 -4.59 -9.10
CA LEU A 220 13.91 -4.49 -7.80
C LEU A 220 15.44 -4.50 -7.97
N ILE A 221 16.07 -3.38 -7.60
CA ILE A 221 17.53 -3.26 -7.53
C ILE A 221 17.93 -3.04 -6.07
N CYS A 222 18.66 -3.98 -5.49
CA CYS A 222 19.18 -3.97 -4.12
C CYS A 222 20.69 -4.31 -4.08
N ILE A 223 21.45 -3.72 -5.00
CA ILE A 223 22.90 -3.92 -5.13
C ILE A 223 23.64 -3.49 -3.86
N ASN A 224 24.65 -4.27 -3.45
CA ASN A 224 25.53 -4.01 -2.30
C ASN A 224 24.79 -3.85 -0.96
N ASN A 225 23.68 -4.58 -0.78
CA ASN A 225 23.00 -4.68 0.50
C ASN A 225 23.60 -5.83 1.33
N GLU A 226 24.70 -5.56 2.04
CA GLU A 226 25.50 -6.58 2.75
C GLU A 226 24.80 -7.30 3.90
N LYS A 227 23.67 -6.77 4.38
CA LYS A 227 22.85 -7.41 5.44
C LYS A 227 21.75 -8.31 4.89
N LEU A 228 21.42 -8.16 3.61
CA LEU A 228 20.34 -8.90 2.95
C LEU A 228 20.75 -10.37 2.78
N ASN A 229 20.21 -11.23 3.63
CA ASN A 229 20.45 -12.68 3.65
C ASN A 229 19.20 -13.51 3.32
N LYS A 230 18.04 -12.88 3.34
CA LYS A 230 16.75 -13.44 2.94
C LYS A 230 15.98 -12.37 2.19
N LEU A 231 15.21 -12.77 1.18
CA LEU A 231 14.36 -11.88 0.41
C LEU A 231 13.01 -12.56 0.21
N ASP A 232 11.95 -11.95 0.75
CA ASP A 232 10.58 -12.40 0.51
C ASP A 232 10.03 -11.70 -0.73
N LEU A 233 9.76 -12.50 -1.78
CA LEU A 233 9.20 -12.04 -3.04
C LEU A 233 7.78 -12.58 -3.27
N SER A 234 7.09 -13.03 -2.21
CA SER A 234 5.78 -13.67 -2.35
C SER A 234 4.72 -12.78 -2.99
N ASN A 235 4.86 -11.45 -2.85
CA ASN A 235 3.89 -10.47 -3.34
C ASN A 235 4.36 -9.78 -4.64
N CYS A 236 5.47 -10.24 -5.23
CA CYS A 236 6.11 -9.61 -6.39
C CYS A 236 5.76 -10.33 -7.70
N SER A 237 4.44 -10.46 -7.99
CA SER A 237 3.91 -11.21 -9.14
C SER A 237 4.19 -10.57 -10.50
N LYS A 238 4.51 -9.27 -10.53
CA LYS A 238 4.86 -8.51 -11.75
C LYS A 238 6.37 -8.29 -11.93
N LEU A 239 7.21 -8.87 -11.06
CA LEU A 239 8.65 -8.63 -11.04
C LEU A 239 9.34 -9.21 -12.29
N ASP A 240 9.81 -8.35 -13.19
CA ASP A 240 10.50 -8.71 -14.42
C ASP A 240 12.03 -8.66 -14.30
N PHE A 241 12.55 -7.96 -13.29
CA PHE A 241 13.98 -7.78 -13.08
C PHE A 241 14.32 -7.68 -11.58
N LEU A 242 15.27 -8.51 -11.16
CA LEU A 242 15.86 -8.51 -9.83
C LEU A 242 17.38 -8.38 -9.95
N ASP A 243 17.97 -7.37 -9.31
CA ASP A 243 19.42 -7.28 -9.14
C ASP A 243 19.78 -7.13 -7.66
N CYS A 244 20.36 -8.19 -7.10
CA CYS A 244 20.81 -8.27 -5.73
C CYS A 244 22.32 -8.51 -5.63
N THR A 245 23.07 -8.08 -6.65
CA THR A 245 24.54 -8.20 -6.72
C THR A 245 25.19 -7.61 -5.48
N GLY A 246 26.15 -8.32 -4.87
CA GLY A 246 26.84 -7.84 -3.66
C GLY A 246 26.03 -7.97 -2.36
N SER A 247 24.90 -8.71 -2.37
CA SER A 247 24.22 -9.14 -1.15
C SER A 247 24.80 -10.46 -0.60
N LYS A 248 24.31 -10.92 0.56
CA LYS A 248 24.65 -12.23 1.14
C LYS A 248 23.66 -13.33 0.72
N LEU A 249 22.79 -13.07 -0.24
CA LEU A 249 21.84 -14.05 -0.75
C LEU A 249 22.57 -15.16 -1.50
N THR A 250 22.34 -16.41 -1.09
CA THR A 250 22.82 -17.60 -1.80
C THR A 250 21.73 -18.22 -2.67
N SER A 251 20.47 -18.02 -2.28
CA SER A 251 19.29 -18.48 -3.00
C SER A 251 18.15 -17.48 -2.93
N VAL A 252 17.27 -17.51 -3.92
CA VAL A 252 16.03 -16.73 -3.94
C VAL A 252 14.85 -17.61 -4.37
N ASP A 253 13.72 -17.42 -3.72
CA ASP A 253 12.46 -18.07 -4.08
C ASP A 253 11.68 -17.19 -5.07
N LEU A 254 11.56 -17.66 -6.31
CA LEU A 254 10.83 -17.00 -7.40
C LEU A 254 9.54 -17.75 -7.76
N SER A 255 8.99 -18.55 -6.84
CA SER A 255 7.77 -19.32 -7.08
C SER A 255 6.60 -18.48 -7.58
N TYR A 256 6.53 -17.23 -7.13
CA TYR A 256 5.44 -16.28 -7.41
C TYR A 256 5.78 -15.24 -8.46
N CYS A 257 7.02 -15.20 -8.94
CA CYS A 257 7.46 -14.24 -9.96
C CYS A 257 7.26 -14.83 -11.38
N PRO A 258 7.11 -13.99 -12.41
CA PRO A 258 7.06 -14.41 -13.81
C PRO A 258 8.23 -15.32 -14.18
N LYS A 259 7.99 -16.28 -15.10
CA LYS A 259 9.06 -17.15 -15.61
C LYS A 259 10.12 -16.39 -16.41
N SER A 260 9.76 -15.24 -16.97
CA SER A 260 10.60 -14.35 -17.77
C SER A 260 11.52 -13.44 -16.96
N ILE A 261 11.43 -13.46 -15.62
CA ILE A 261 12.24 -12.59 -14.76
C ILE A 261 13.73 -12.75 -15.04
N LYS A 262 14.42 -11.62 -15.18
CA LYS A 262 15.88 -11.54 -15.25
C LYS A 262 16.43 -11.36 -13.84
N VAL A 263 17.47 -12.11 -13.48
CA VAL A 263 18.03 -12.13 -12.13
C VAL A 263 19.53 -11.94 -12.18
N GLU A 264 20.01 -10.98 -11.41
CA GLU A 264 21.42 -10.74 -11.13
C GLU A 264 21.68 -10.85 -9.62
N PRO A 265 22.80 -11.45 -9.19
CA PRO A 265 23.85 -12.01 -10.04
C PRO A 265 23.48 -13.41 -10.56
N SER A 266 24.02 -13.80 -11.73
CA SER A 266 23.70 -15.07 -12.40
C SER A 266 24.02 -16.35 -11.62
N ASN A 267 24.83 -16.26 -10.55
CA ASN A 267 25.22 -17.40 -9.70
C ASN A 267 24.23 -17.67 -8.54
N LEU A 268 23.17 -16.88 -8.41
CA LEU A 268 22.16 -17.05 -7.37
C LEU A 268 21.35 -18.34 -7.59
N ILE A 269 21.18 -19.16 -6.54
CA ILE A 269 20.37 -20.37 -6.63
C ILE A 269 18.89 -19.98 -6.69
N ILE A 270 18.26 -20.17 -7.85
CA ILE A 270 16.84 -19.88 -8.03
C ILE A 270 16.03 -21.12 -7.67
N THR A 271 15.14 -20.99 -6.68
CA THR A 271 14.11 -21.99 -6.41
C THR A 271 12.76 -21.52 -6.94
N ARG A 272 12.03 -22.43 -7.58
CA ARG A 272 10.62 -22.24 -7.92
C ARG A 272 9.86 -23.43 -7.38
N LYS A 273 9.49 -23.34 -6.11
CA LYS A 273 8.65 -24.34 -5.50
C LYS A 273 7.24 -24.18 -6.08
N LYS A 274 6.76 -25.23 -6.73
CA LYS A 274 5.34 -25.33 -7.04
C LYS A 274 4.62 -25.77 -5.76
N GLU A 275 4.67 -24.94 -4.72
CA GLU A 275 3.93 -25.24 -3.50
C GLU A 275 2.44 -25.22 -3.91
N ASN A 276 1.79 -26.38 -3.84
CA ASN A 276 0.35 -26.47 -4.05
C ASN A 276 -0.34 -25.99 -2.76
N ILE A 277 -0.12 -24.71 -2.44
CA ILE A 277 -0.72 -24.05 -1.28
C ILE A 277 -2.21 -23.92 -1.55
N ARG A 278 -3.00 -24.39 -0.59
CA ARG A 278 -4.45 -24.27 -0.60
C ARG A 278 -4.85 -23.01 0.17
N ASN A 279 -5.16 -21.95 -0.57
CA ASN A 279 -5.49 -20.64 -0.01
C ASN A 279 -6.94 -20.60 0.47
N ILE A 280 -7.13 -20.32 1.76
CA ILE A 280 -8.40 -20.10 2.45
C ILE A 280 -8.51 -18.62 2.77
N PHE A 281 -9.49 -17.95 2.19
CA PHE A 281 -9.73 -16.53 2.40
C PHE A 281 -10.92 -16.28 3.33
N LEU A 282 -10.71 -15.60 4.45
CA LEU A 282 -11.77 -15.32 5.41
C LEU A 282 -12.42 -13.96 5.12
N ILE A 283 -13.72 -13.96 4.86
CA ILE A 283 -14.56 -12.78 4.62
C ILE A 283 -15.76 -12.83 5.59
N GLY A 284 -16.31 -11.68 5.95
CA GLY A 284 -17.48 -11.59 6.84
C GLY A 284 -17.41 -10.36 7.72
N ARG A 285 -18.47 -10.13 8.50
CA ARG A 285 -18.55 -8.95 9.38
C ARG A 285 -17.53 -9.02 10.53
N THR A 286 -17.16 -7.86 11.05
CA THR A 286 -16.44 -7.77 12.34
C THR A 286 -17.26 -8.41 13.45
N GLY A 287 -16.60 -9.19 14.31
CA GLY A 287 -17.28 -9.92 15.39
C GLY A 287 -17.97 -11.22 14.95
N GLY A 288 -17.91 -11.59 13.67
CA GLY A 288 -18.40 -12.90 13.17
C GLY A 288 -17.51 -14.09 13.54
N GLY A 289 -16.33 -13.85 14.12
CA GLY A 289 -15.42 -14.92 14.56
C GLY A 289 -14.34 -15.34 13.56
N ARG A 290 -14.05 -14.50 12.54
CA ARG A 290 -13.02 -14.75 11.51
C ARG A 290 -11.63 -15.04 12.08
N SER A 291 -11.10 -14.15 12.92
CA SER A 291 -9.78 -14.32 13.56
C SER A 291 -9.73 -15.55 14.46
N ALA A 292 -10.83 -15.83 15.17
CA ALA A 292 -10.93 -17.04 15.98
C ALA A 292 -10.96 -18.31 15.12
N LEU A 293 -11.65 -18.28 13.97
CA LEU A 293 -11.60 -19.35 12.98
C LEU A 293 -10.20 -19.50 12.38
N ALA A 294 -9.50 -18.41 12.08
CA ALA A 294 -8.12 -18.45 11.56
C ALA A 294 -7.15 -19.15 12.54
N ASN A 295 -7.24 -18.82 13.83
CA ASN A 295 -6.52 -19.50 14.91
C ASN A 295 -6.90 -20.98 15.00
N VAL A 296 -8.20 -21.31 14.97
CA VAL A 296 -8.67 -22.70 14.99
C VAL A 296 -8.16 -23.50 13.79
N LEU A 297 -8.20 -22.95 12.58
CA LEU A 297 -7.73 -23.66 11.37
C LEU A 297 -6.22 -23.91 11.41
N SER A 298 -5.46 -22.88 11.78
CA SER A 298 -3.99 -22.94 11.84
C SER A 298 -3.44 -23.65 13.08
N ASP A 299 -4.28 -23.93 14.08
CA ASP A 299 -3.87 -24.44 15.40
C ASP A 299 -2.86 -23.51 16.10
N THR A 300 -3.12 -22.20 16.01
CA THR A 300 -2.27 -21.15 16.59
C THR A 300 -3.08 -20.14 17.40
N SER A 301 -2.37 -19.19 18.04
CA SER A 301 -2.94 -18.02 18.70
C SER A 301 -2.39 -16.72 18.08
N ASN A 302 -2.10 -16.76 16.77
CA ASN A 302 -1.41 -15.69 16.07
C ASN A 302 -2.33 -14.50 15.75
N PHE A 303 -3.63 -14.76 15.62
CA PHE A 303 -4.64 -13.72 15.43
C PHE A 303 -5.20 -13.28 16.79
N LYS A 304 -5.35 -11.97 17.03
CA LYS A 304 -5.93 -11.48 18.30
C LYS A 304 -7.43 -11.82 18.36
N GLU A 305 -7.89 -12.40 19.47
CA GLU A 305 -9.29 -12.75 19.72
C GLU A 305 -9.87 -11.98 20.93
N GLY A 306 -11.15 -11.60 20.88
CA GLY A 306 -11.87 -11.02 22.03
C GLY A 306 -13.19 -10.34 21.66
N ALA A 307 -14.14 -10.32 22.60
CA ALA A 307 -15.44 -9.63 22.43
C ALA A 307 -15.33 -8.10 22.54
N TYR A 308 -14.24 -7.62 23.17
CA TYR A 308 -13.96 -6.21 23.45
C TYR A 308 -12.54 -5.80 23.03
N THR A 309 -11.80 -6.67 22.34
CA THR A 309 -10.46 -6.34 21.86
C THR A 309 -10.56 -5.39 20.69
N VAL A 310 -10.24 -4.13 20.97
CA VAL A 310 -9.92 -3.11 19.97
C VAL A 310 -8.83 -3.67 19.05
N SER A 311 -9.15 -3.84 17.77
CA SER A 311 -8.20 -4.36 16.79
C SER A 311 -7.10 -3.32 16.54
N GLN A 312 -5.95 -3.48 17.21
CA GLN A 312 -4.80 -2.57 17.11
C GLN A 312 -3.95 -2.80 15.85
N THR A 313 -4.40 -3.61 14.89
CA THR A 313 -3.64 -3.96 13.69
C THR A 313 -4.50 -3.72 12.45
N ILE A 314 -3.97 -2.93 11.52
CA ILE A 314 -4.74 -2.39 10.38
C ILE A 314 -4.69 -3.34 9.16
N ASN A 315 -3.80 -4.33 9.12
CA ASN A 315 -3.43 -5.04 7.88
C ASN A 315 -3.87 -6.51 7.88
N ALA A 316 -4.24 -7.05 6.71
CA ALA A 316 -4.48 -8.48 6.52
C ALA A 316 -3.26 -9.34 6.96
N GLN A 317 -3.54 -10.51 7.54
CA GLN A 317 -2.52 -11.43 8.06
C GLN A 317 -2.66 -12.80 7.39
N LYS A 318 -1.52 -13.45 7.08
CA LYS A 318 -1.48 -14.82 6.55
C LYS A 318 -0.74 -15.76 7.48
N ILE A 319 -1.18 -17.02 7.52
CA ILE A 319 -0.43 -18.10 8.16
C ILE A 319 -0.54 -19.39 7.35
N ASP A 320 0.59 -20.07 7.20
CA ASP A 320 0.70 -21.35 6.50
C ASP A 320 0.72 -22.48 7.54
N PHE A 321 -0.04 -23.55 7.30
CA PHE A 321 -0.14 -24.71 8.19
C PHE A 321 -0.31 -26.02 7.42
N ASN A 322 -0.01 -27.14 8.07
CA ASN A 322 -0.16 -28.46 7.48
C ASN A 322 -1.45 -29.15 7.96
N TRP A 323 -2.15 -29.78 7.02
CA TRP A 323 -3.27 -30.69 7.29
C TRP A 323 -3.22 -31.86 6.32
N ASN A 324 -3.19 -33.10 6.83
CA ASN A 324 -3.14 -34.33 6.04
C ASN A 324 -2.05 -34.32 4.94
N GLY A 325 -0.87 -33.75 5.24
CA GLY A 325 0.25 -33.67 4.29
C GLY A 325 0.13 -32.57 3.24
N LYS A 326 -0.94 -31.79 3.25
CA LYS A 326 -1.14 -30.62 2.37
C LYS A 326 -0.84 -29.33 3.12
N ILE A 327 -0.34 -28.33 2.39
CA ILE A 327 -0.08 -26.99 2.92
C ILE A 327 -1.30 -26.12 2.64
N PHE A 328 -1.87 -25.55 3.69
CA PHE A 328 -2.93 -24.56 3.61
C PHE A 328 -2.38 -23.20 4.04
N ARG A 329 -2.89 -22.14 3.43
CA ARG A 329 -2.68 -20.77 3.88
C ARG A 329 -4.02 -20.19 4.25
N VAL A 330 -4.19 -19.71 5.48
CA VAL A 330 -5.36 -18.93 5.86
C VAL A 330 -4.99 -17.45 5.87
N VAL A 331 -5.79 -16.64 5.19
CA VAL A 331 -5.66 -15.19 5.16
C VAL A 331 -6.86 -14.58 5.86
N ASP A 332 -6.59 -13.89 6.98
CA ASP A 332 -7.59 -13.16 7.74
C ASP A 332 -7.54 -11.67 7.38
N THR A 333 -8.70 -11.12 7.02
CA THR A 333 -8.89 -9.71 6.67
C THR A 333 -9.33 -8.95 7.92
N ILE A 334 -8.39 -8.28 8.60
CA ILE A 334 -8.64 -7.76 9.95
C ILE A 334 -9.86 -6.80 10.02
N GLY A 335 -10.67 -6.92 11.08
CA GLY A 335 -11.76 -5.99 11.41
C GLY A 335 -11.22 -4.61 11.88
N VAL A 336 -11.91 -3.51 11.52
CA VAL A 336 -11.58 -2.15 11.96
C VAL A 336 -12.62 -1.75 13.03
N GLU A 337 -12.23 -0.83 13.92
CA GLU A 337 -13.01 -0.33 15.07
C GLU A 337 -14.47 0.07 14.78
N HIS A 338 -15.32 -0.28 15.75
CA HIS A 338 -16.59 0.31 16.15
C HIS A 338 -17.63 0.73 15.08
N THR A 339 -18.65 -0.13 14.97
CA THR A 339 -20.05 0.19 14.66
C THR A 339 -20.31 1.05 13.41
N LYS A 340 -20.65 0.36 12.31
CA LYS A 340 -20.93 0.84 10.94
C LYS A 340 -19.69 0.90 10.06
N LEU A 341 -19.18 -0.28 9.66
CA LEU A 341 -18.26 -0.32 8.52
C LEU A 341 -19.07 0.00 7.27
N SER A 342 -18.58 0.92 6.46
CA SER A 342 -19.16 1.13 5.13
C SER A 342 -18.79 -0.06 4.24
N THR A 343 -19.59 -0.37 3.23
CA THR A 343 -19.24 -1.48 2.32
C THR A 343 -17.86 -1.27 1.69
N LYS A 344 -17.48 -0.01 1.44
CA LYS A 344 -16.16 0.43 0.97
C LYS A 344 -15.00 -0.07 1.85
N ASP A 345 -15.15 -0.09 3.18
CA ASP A 345 -14.11 -0.59 4.09
C ASP A 345 -13.94 -2.10 4.01
N THR A 346 -15.05 -2.84 3.84
CA THR A 346 -15.01 -4.30 3.65
C THR A 346 -14.35 -4.66 2.31
N LEU A 347 -14.67 -3.92 1.25
CA LEU A 347 -14.08 -4.08 -0.07
C LEU A 347 -12.57 -3.82 -0.08
N LEU A 348 -12.11 -2.75 0.60
CA LEU A 348 -10.69 -2.46 0.74
C LEU A 348 -9.92 -3.61 1.38
N LYS A 349 -10.49 -4.25 2.39
CA LYS A 349 -9.84 -5.37 3.09
C LYS A 349 -9.80 -6.64 2.27
N ILE A 350 -10.84 -6.87 1.48
CA ILE A 350 -10.84 -7.95 0.48
C ILE A 350 -9.66 -7.72 -0.47
N ALA A 351 -9.53 -6.50 -0.99
CA ALA A 351 -8.41 -6.10 -1.83
C ALA A 351 -7.03 -6.27 -1.16
N GLU A 352 -6.88 -5.93 0.12
CA GLU A 352 -5.62 -6.09 0.86
C GLU A 352 -5.21 -7.57 1.07
N GLY A 353 -6.20 -8.47 1.19
CA GLY A 353 -5.93 -9.89 1.39
C GLY A 353 -5.49 -10.63 0.12
N ILE A 354 -5.90 -10.15 -1.05
CA ILE A 354 -5.66 -10.80 -2.34
C ILE A 354 -4.15 -10.97 -2.66
N PRO A 355 -3.28 -9.94 -2.50
CA PRO A 355 -1.85 -10.07 -2.72
C PRO A 355 -1.16 -11.15 -1.88
N LEU A 356 -1.77 -11.57 -0.77
CA LEU A 356 -1.23 -12.62 0.11
C LEU A 356 -1.47 -14.04 -0.43
N MET A 357 -2.24 -14.17 -1.52
CA MET A 357 -2.62 -15.44 -2.16
C MET A 357 -2.28 -15.41 -3.66
N PRO A 358 -1.00 -15.21 -4.05
CA PRO A 358 -0.57 -15.13 -5.45
C PRO A 358 -0.90 -16.38 -6.28
N GLU A 359 -1.10 -17.52 -5.61
CA GLU A 359 -1.47 -18.80 -6.22
C GLU A 359 -2.93 -18.82 -6.69
N GLY A 360 -3.77 -17.89 -6.24
CA GLY A 360 -5.22 -17.89 -6.42
C GLY A 360 -5.96 -18.48 -5.21
N ILE A 361 -7.27 -18.27 -5.13
CA ILE A 361 -8.08 -18.67 -3.97
C ILE A 361 -8.68 -20.07 -4.20
N ASN A 362 -8.54 -20.96 -3.20
CA ASN A 362 -9.16 -22.28 -3.23
C ASN A 362 -10.51 -22.29 -2.50
N HIS A 363 -10.61 -21.55 -1.40
CA HIS A 363 -11.82 -21.45 -0.60
C HIS A 363 -12.00 -20.03 -0.10
N VAL A 364 -13.21 -19.50 -0.21
CA VAL A 364 -13.65 -18.29 0.48
C VAL A 364 -14.59 -18.73 1.60
N LEU A 365 -14.24 -18.44 2.85
CA LEU A 365 -15.11 -18.72 4.00
C LEU A 365 -15.82 -17.43 4.38
N TYR A 366 -17.12 -17.36 4.10
CA TYR A 366 -17.97 -16.26 4.54
C TYR A 366 -18.47 -16.53 5.96
N VAL A 367 -17.82 -15.92 6.94
CA VAL A 367 -18.04 -16.20 8.37
C VAL A 367 -19.15 -15.29 8.91
N THR A 368 -20.24 -15.92 9.36
CA THR A 368 -21.37 -15.26 10.03
C THR A 368 -21.61 -15.89 11.40
N GLY A 369 -22.21 -15.11 12.31
CA GLY A 369 -22.57 -15.52 13.66
C GLY A 369 -23.93 -16.21 13.69
N GLU A 370 -24.84 -15.66 14.51
CA GLU A 370 -26.17 -16.20 14.78
C GLU A 370 -27.18 -15.98 13.64
N GLY A 371 -26.90 -15.11 12.66
CA GLY A 371 -27.75 -14.88 11.49
C GLY A 371 -27.13 -13.87 10.53
N PHE A 372 -27.69 -13.79 9.32
CA PHE A 372 -27.36 -12.73 8.37
C PHE A 372 -27.97 -11.41 8.82
N THR A 373 -27.16 -10.38 9.02
CA THR A 373 -27.67 -9.01 9.19
C THR A 373 -27.93 -8.36 7.83
N GLU A 374 -28.74 -7.30 7.76
CA GLU A 374 -28.91 -6.52 6.52
C GLU A 374 -27.57 -6.03 5.95
N GLU A 375 -26.63 -5.65 6.82
CA GLU A 375 -25.25 -5.27 6.44
C GLU A 375 -24.50 -6.44 5.78
N GLU A 376 -24.65 -7.67 6.31
CA GLU A 376 -24.03 -8.87 5.75
C GLU A 376 -24.66 -9.23 4.40
N ILE A 377 -25.98 -9.10 4.25
CA ILE A 377 -26.69 -9.33 2.97
C ILE A 377 -26.22 -8.31 1.92
N ASN A 378 -26.24 -7.02 2.24
CA ASN A 378 -25.81 -5.97 1.31
C ASN A 378 -24.33 -6.11 0.92
N THR A 379 -23.47 -6.44 1.89
CA THR A 379 -22.06 -6.70 1.64
C THR A 379 -21.89 -7.90 0.70
N PHE A 380 -22.60 -9.00 0.95
CA PHE A 380 -22.55 -10.17 0.09
C PHE A 380 -23.07 -9.87 -1.32
N ILE A 381 -24.20 -9.17 -1.46
CA ILE A 381 -24.80 -8.78 -2.74
C ILE A 381 -23.85 -7.87 -3.53
N MET A 382 -23.24 -6.88 -2.89
CA MET A 382 -22.26 -6.02 -3.57
C MET A 382 -21.01 -6.78 -3.98
N ILE A 383 -20.56 -7.69 -3.13
CA ILE A 383 -19.48 -8.61 -3.44
C ILE A 383 -19.86 -9.49 -4.64
N ARG A 384 -21.06 -10.07 -4.65
CA ARG A 384 -21.61 -10.85 -5.76
C ARG A 384 -21.70 -10.03 -7.05
N ASP A 385 -22.37 -8.89 -7.03
CA ASP A 385 -22.81 -8.16 -8.22
C ASP A 385 -21.72 -7.23 -8.79
N SER A 386 -20.97 -6.55 -7.91
CA SER A 386 -19.93 -5.59 -8.33
C SER A 386 -18.57 -6.26 -8.52
N ILE A 387 -18.26 -7.26 -7.70
CA ILE A 387 -16.94 -7.90 -7.69
C ILE A 387 -16.98 -9.21 -8.50
N PHE A 388 -18.05 -9.99 -8.38
CA PHE A 388 -18.11 -11.38 -8.86
C PHE A 388 -19.14 -11.64 -9.95
N LYS A 389 -18.96 -11.03 -11.13
CA LYS A 389 -19.59 -11.57 -12.35
C LYS A 389 -19.11 -13.02 -12.59
N SER A 390 -19.97 -13.93 -12.12
CA SER A 390 -20.27 -15.35 -12.32
C SER A 390 -19.51 -16.51 -11.67
N ASP A 391 -18.24 -16.45 -11.24
CA ASP A 391 -17.53 -17.73 -10.95
C ASP A 391 -16.93 -17.91 -9.54
N ILE A 392 -16.89 -16.91 -8.66
CA ILE A 392 -16.26 -17.12 -7.33
C ILE A 392 -17.19 -17.84 -6.35
N LEU A 393 -18.51 -17.75 -6.51
CA LEU A 393 -19.47 -18.30 -5.53
C LEU A 393 -19.29 -19.82 -5.40
N ASP A 394 -18.84 -20.44 -6.48
CA ASP A 394 -18.32 -21.80 -6.62
C ASP A 394 -17.11 -22.14 -5.74
N TYR A 395 -16.57 -21.16 -5.01
CA TYR A 395 -15.49 -21.26 -4.04
C TYR A 395 -15.90 -20.74 -2.66
N VAL A 396 -17.11 -20.16 -2.52
CA VAL A 396 -17.61 -19.59 -1.27
C VAL A 396 -18.34 -20.65 -0.45
N THR A 397 -17.95 -20.78 0.82
CA THR A 397 -18.65 -21.58 1.83
C THR A 397 -19.06 -20.67 2.98
N ILE A 398 -20.33 -20.73 3.38
CA ILE A 398 -20.84 -19.98 4.51
C ILE A 398 -20.46 -20.73 5.80
N VAL A 399 -19.80 -20.05 6.73
CA VAL A 399 -19.42 -20.62 8.03
C VAL A 399 -20.31 -20.02 9.12
N ARG A 400 -21.21 -20.85 9.67
CA ARG A 400 -22.08 -20.53 10.80
C ARG A 400 -21.33 -20.78 12.09
N THR A 401 -20.87 -19.71 12.75
CA THR A 401 -20.22 -19.79 14.05
C THR A 401 -21.24 -19.73 15.19
N ARG A 402 -20.79 -19.95 16.43
CA ARG A 402 -21.65 -19.98 17.64
C ARG A 402 -22.76 -21.03 17.62
N PHE A 403 -22.59 -22.10 16.85
CA PHE A 403 -23.60 -23.16 16.75
C PHE A 403 -23.24 -24.33 17.69
N SER A 404 -23.84 -24.39 18.88
CA SER A 404 -23.54 -25.41 19.92
C SER A 404 -23.68 -26.84 19.40
N ASP A 405 -24.74 -27.08 18.63
CA ASP A 405 -25.13 -28.40 18.12
C ASP A 405 -24.47 -28.75 16.78
N PHE A 406 -23.33 -28.14 16.48
CA PHE A 406 -22.63 -28.34 15.20
C PHE A 406 -22.21 -29.79 14.93
N ARG A 407 -22.26 -30.66 15.93
CA ARG A 407 -21.99 -32.10 15.79
C ARG A 407 -23.24 -32.90 15.40
N ASN A 408 -24.43 -32.33 15.59
CA ASN A 408 -25.70 -32.95 15.25
C ASN A 408 -26.12 -32.55 13.83
N LYS A 409 -26.07 -33.51 12.92
CA LYS A 409 -26.42 -33.30 11.51
C LYS A 409 -27.87 -32.83 11.33
N SER A 410 -28.81 -33.36 12.11
CA SER A 410 -30.22 -32.99 12.05
C SER A 410 -30.45 -31.52 12.46
N GLU A 411 -29.75 -31.04 13.50
CA GLU A 411 -29.84 -29.63 13.89
C GLU A 411 -29.20 -28.69 12.85
N CYS A 412 -28.10 -29.11 12.22
CA CYS A 412 -27.49 -28.36 11.12
C CYS A 412 -28.44 -28.25 9.91
N GLU A 413 -29.14 -29.33 9.56
CA GLU A 413 -30.13 -29.38 8.47
C GLU A 413 -31.36 -28.52 8.77
N LYS A 414 -31.80 -28.46 10.04
CA LYS A 414 -32.87 -27.56 10.48
C LYS A 414 -32.47 -26.09 10.37
N ASP A 415 -31.29 -25.70 10.83
CA ASP A 415 -30.77 -24.32 10.69
C ASP A 415 -30.70 -23.91 9.22
N LEU A 416 -30.21 -24.80 8.35
CA LEU A 416 -30.20 -24.59 6.89
C LEU A 416 -31.59 -24.32 6.31
N LYS A 417 -32.59 -25.08 6.75
CA LYS A 417 -33.97 -24.89 6.30
C LYS A 417 -34.52 -23.54 6.78
N ILE A 418 -34.25 -23.17 8.04
CA ILE A 418 -34.65 -21.89 8.61
C ILE A 418 -34.03 -20.73 7.81
N MET A 419 -32.73 -20.80 7.49
CA MET A 419 -32.05 -19.76 6.71
C MET A 419 -32.70 -19.55 5.32
N ARG A 420 -33.14 -20.62 4.65
CA ARG A 420 -33.82 -20.53 3.35
C ARG A 420 -35.24 -19.98 3.44
N GLU A 421 -35.90 -20.16 4.59
CA GLU A 421 -37.29 -19.71 4.80
C GLU A 421 -37.35 -18.29 5.39
N GLU A 422 -36.25 -17.76 5.92
CA GLU A 422 -36.18 -16.47 6.60
C GLU A 422 -36.35 -15.27 5.64
N ASN A 423 -35.66 -15.29 4.49
CA ASN A 423 -35.65 -14.18 3.53
C ASN A 423 -35.23 -14.67 2.13
N GLU A 424 -35.87 -14.17 1.06
CA GLU A 424 -35.54 -14.52 -0.32
C GLU A 424 -34.07 -14.24 -0.70
N LEU A 425 -33.51 -13.13 -0.22
CA LEU A 425 -32.09 -12.79 -0.44
C LEU A 425 -31.15 -13.76 0.30
N ILE A 426 -31.52 -14.18 1.51
CA ILE A 426 -30.72 -15.16 2.26
C ILE A 426 -30.78 -16.53 1.56
N ALA A 427 -31.95 -16.93 1.07
CA ALA A 427 -32.10 -18.15 0.30
C ALA A 427 -31.22 -18.14 -0.96
N GLU A 428 -31.23 -17.03 -1.71
CA GLU A 428 -30.39 -16.85 -2.89
C GLU A 428 -28.89 -16.94 -2.55
N ILE A 429 -28.45 -16.31 -1.46
CA ILE A 429 -27.06 -16.37 -0.98
C ILE A 429 -26.67 -17.81 -0.62
N VAL A 430 -27.51 -18.50 0.14
CA VAL A 430 -27.25 -19.88 0.58
C VAL A 430 -27.17 -20.84 -0.61
N ASP A 431 -28.09 -20.71 -1.56
CA ASP A 431 -28.19 -21.61 -2.71
C ASP A 431 -27.15 -21.33 -3.81
N SER A 432 -26.57 -20.14 -3.82
CA SER A 432 -25.50 -19.78 -4.76
C SER A 432 -24.09 -20.16 -4.29
N CYS A 433 -23.90 -20.46 -3.00
CA CYS A 433 -22.61 -20.88 -2.42
C CYS A 433 -22.38 -22.40 -2.52
N ASN A 434 -21.13 -22.87 -2.36
CA ASN A 434 -20.78 -24.31 -2.29
C ASN A 434 -21.44 -25.06 -1.12
N GLY A 435 -21.91 -24.34 -0.12
CA GLY A 435 -22.62 -24.90 1.02
C GLY A 435 -22.42 -24.11 2.30
N VAL A 436 -22.95 -24.67 3.38
CA VAL A 436 -22.91 -24.09 4.72
C VAL A 436 -22.28 -25.09 5.68
N ILE A 437 -21.37 -24.61 6.52
CA ILE A 437 -20.76 -25.39 7.59
C ILE A 437 -20.98 -24.74 8.95
N HIS A 438 -21.54 -25.52 9.87
CA HIS A 438 -21.72 -25.14 11.26
C HIS A 438 -20.51 -25.52 12.09
N VAL A 439 -20.04 -24.57 12.89
CA VAL A 439 -18.91 -24.71 13.81
C VAL A 439 -19.18 -24.02 15.14
N ASN A 440 -18.53 -24.49 16.20
CA ASN A 440 -18.50 -23.81 17.48
C ASN A 440 -17.06 -23.39 17.82
N ILE A 441 -16.85 -22.09 18.01
CA ILE A 441 -15.55 -21.48 18.27
C ILE A 441 -15.64 -20.64 19.56
N PRO A 442 -15.84 -21.29 20.72
CA PRO A 442 -15.96 -20.58 21.99
C PRO A 442 -14.62 -19.98 22.41
N GLN A 443 -14.63 -18.93 23.23
CA GLN A 443 -13.40 -18.30 23.75
C GLN A 443 -12.64 -19.25 24.68
N ILE A 444 -11.30 -19.24 24.59
CA ILE A 444 -10.41 -20.01 25.48
C ILE A 444 -9.68 -19.13 26.49
N ASP A 445 -9.78 -17.81 26.37
CA ASP A 445 -9.28 -16.85 27.35
C ASP A 445 -10.48 -16.33 28.17
N ILE A 446 -10.94 -17.15 29.10
CA ILE A 446 -12.02 -16.80 30.04
C ILE A 446 -11.41 -16.41 31.38
N ALA A 447 -12.09 -15.54 32.14
CA ALA A 447 -11.59 -15.11 33.44
C ALA A 447 -11.52 -16.31 34.43
N LYS A 448 -10.41 -16.42 35.17
CA LYS A 448 -10.22 -17.42 36.23
C LYS A 448 -11.03 -17.04 37.47
N ASN A 449 -12.35 -17.18 37.38
CA ASN A 449 -13.26 -16.64 38.40
C ASN A 449 -14.14 -17.70 39.06
N ASP A 450 -14.14 -18.97 38.60
CA ASP A 450 -15.03 -20.04 39.09
C ASP A 450 -14.34 -21.42 39.21
N ASP A 451 -14.92 -22.29 40.05
CA ASP A 451 -14.47 -23.67 40.32
C ASP A 451 -14.56 -24.61 39.09
N ASP A 452 -15.30 -24.21 38.05
CA ASP A 452 -15.50 -24.97 36.80
C ASP A 452 -14.62 -24.51 35.62
N TYR A 453 -13.66 -23.60 35.88
CA TYR A 453 -12.80 -23.00 34.87
C TYR A 453 -12.10 -24.04 33.99
N GLU A 454 -11.48 -25.05 34.59
CA GLU A 454 -10.72 -26.07 33.86
C GLU A 454 -11.63 -26.93 32.97
N ASP A 455 -12.82 -27.29 33.46
CA ASP A 455 -13.80 -28.06 32.70
C ASP A 455 -14.31 -27.27 31.49
N ARG A 456 -14.60 -25.98 31.67
CA ARG A 456 -15.03 -25.08 30.59
C ARG A 456 -13.95 -24.91 29.53
N ILE A 457 -12.69 -24.71 29.95
CA ILE A 457 -11.55 -24.63 29.02
C ILE A 457 -11.40 -25.93 28.23
N LEU A 458 -11.52 -27.09 28.90
CA LEU A 458 -11.43 -28.39 28.25
C LEU A 458 -12.54 -28.59 27.21
N VAL A 459 -13.79 -28.26 27.56
CA VAL A 459 -14.94 -28.31 26.64
C VAL A 459 -14.72 -27.37 25.46
N ASN A 460 -14.24 -26.15 25.70
CA ASN A 460 -13.98 -25.16 24.66
C ASN A 460 -12.87 -25.57 23.71
N LYS A 461 -11.77 -26.13 24.23
CA LYS A 461 -10.68 -26.71 23.42
C LYS A 461 -11.18 -27.87 22.56
N ASN A 462 -12.00 -28.76 23.13
CA ASN A 462 -12.60 -29.87 22.39
C ASN A 462 -13.60 -29.41 21.32
N ALA A 463 -14.37 -28.35 21.58
CA ALA A 463 -15.21 -27.70 20.58
C ALA A 463 -14.38 -27.15 19.42
N ARG A 464 -13.33 -26.36 19.70
CA ARG A 464 -12.41 -25.83 18.68
C ARG A 464 -11.75 -26.92 17.86
N LYS A 465 -11.22 -27.97 18.51
CA LYS A 465 -10.59 -29.12 17.81
C LYS A 465 -11.56 -29.81 16.86
N LYS A 466 -12.80 -30.08 17.30
CA LYS A 466 -13.82 -30.72 16.46
C LYS A 466 -14.30 -29.81 15.34
N SER A 467 -14.40 -28.51 15.58
CA SER A 467 -14.68 -27.53 14.53
C SER A 467 -13.57 -27.52 13.48
N ARG A 468 -12.30 -27.53 13.89
CA ARG A 468 -11.14 -27.63 12.99
C ARG A 468 -11.21 -28.87 12.10
N GLU A 469 -11.39 -30.05 12.71
CA GLU A 469 -11.51 -31.33 12.00
C GLU A 469 -12.66 -31.27 10.98
N LYS A 470 -13.85 -30.80 11.39
CA LYS A 470 -15.02 -30.70 10.52
C LYS A 470 -14.78 -29.76 9.34
N THR A 471 -14.22 -28.58 9.58
CA THR A 471 -13.95 -27.58 8.52
C THR A 471 -12.90 -28.05 7.54
N LEU A 472 -11.74 -28.52 8.01
CA LEU A 472 -10.68 -28.93 7.10
C LEU A 472 -11.05 -30.19 6.29
N THR A 473 -11.78 -31.14 6.89
CA THR A 473 -12.30 -32.31 6.16
C THR A 473 -13.27 -31.88 5.06
N TYR A 474 -14.22 -31.00 5.36
CA TYR A 474 -15.15 -30.46 4.37
C TYR A 474 -14.40 -29.76 3.21
N LEU A 475 -13.43 -28.89 3.52
CA LEU A 475 -12.65 -28.17 2.49
C LEU A 475 -11.82 -29.12 1.61
N GLU A 476 -11.36 -30.25 2.17
CA GLU A 476 -10.70 -31.29 1.38
C GLU A 476 -11.67 -32.02 0.44
N GLU A 477 -12.90 -32.29 0.88
CA GLU A 477 -13.94 -32.97 0.09
C GLU A 477 -14.43 -32.10 -1.08
N ILE A 478 -14.66 -30.81 -0.84
CA ILE A 478 -15.12 -29.88 -1.87
C ILE A 478 -13.98 -29.34 -2.76
N TYR A 479 -12.74 -29.82 -2.55
CA TYR A 479 -11.59 -29.38 -3.32
C TYR A 479 -11.74 -29.75 -4.80
N LYS A 480 -11.96 -28.73 -5.62
CA LYS A 480 -11.82 -28.80 -7.08
C LYS A 480 -10.33 -28.56 -7.39
N ASP A 481 -9.73 -29.28 -8.35
CA ASP A 481 -8.37 -28.97 -8.86
C ASP A 481 -8.27 -27.57 -9.51
N LYS A 482 -9.41 -26.87 -9.60
CA LYS A 482 -9.52 -25.48 -10.03
C LYS A 482 -9.41 -24.56 -8.82
N ARG A 483 -8.72 -23.43 -9.00
CA ARG A 483 -8.62 -22.32 -8.06
C ARG A 483 -9.05 -21.05 -8.77
N PHE A 484 -9.65 -20.12 -8.04
CA PHE A 484 -9.95 -18.80 -8.55
C PHE A 484 -8.64 -18.07 -8.83
N LYS A 485 -8.26 -17.96 -10.11
CA LYS A 485 -6.92 -17.56 -10.55
C LYS A 485 -6.58 -16.11 -10.19
N SER A 486 -5.29 -15.83 -10.02
CA SER A 486 -4.71 -14.50 -9.80
C SER A 486 -5.06 -13.47 -10.87
N GLU A 487 -5.17 -13.87 -12.14
CA GLU A 487 -5.56 -12.97 -13.24
C GLU A 487 -6.99 -12.42 -13.05
N ASN A 488 -7.90 -13.26 -12.54
CA ASN A 488 -9.26 -12.83 -12.20
C ASN A 488 -9.30 -12.02 -10.90
N LEU A 489 -8.33 -12.23 -10.01
CA LEU A 489 -8.14 -11.44 -8.79
C LEU A 489 -7.61 -10.03 -9.08
N GLU A 490 -6.81 -9.85 -10.13
CA GLU A 490 -6.38 -8.53 -10.57
C GLU A 490 -7.59 -7.72 -11.07
N VAL A 491 -8.39 -8.29 -11.98
CA VAL A 491 -9.68 -7.70 -12.42
C VAL A 491 -10.58 -7.37 -11.22
N LEU A 492 -10.52 -8.20 -10.17
CA LEU A 492 -11.24 -8.00 -8.92
C LEU A 492 -10.84 -6.72 -8.20
N CYS A 493 -9.54 -6.59 -7.93
CA CYS A 493 -8.95 -5.43 -7.29
C CYS A 493 -9.29 -4.15 -8.08
N ASN A 494 -9.32 -4.26 -9.42
CA ASN A 494 -9.61 -3.14 -10.30
C ASN A 494 -11.05 -2.65 -10.15
N LYS A 495 -12.03 -3.56 -10.24
CA LYS A 495 -13.46 -3.24 -10.03
C LYS A 495 -13.74 -2.70 -8.63
N ILE A 496 -13.08 -3.26 -7.62
CA ILE A 496 -13.16 -2.74 -6.25
C ILE A 496 -12.61 -1.30 -6.22
N GLY A 497 -11.47 -1.05 -6.85
CA GLY A 497 -10.89 0.28 -6.98
C GLY A 497 -11.80 1.29 -7.68
N GLU A 498 -12.44 0.90 -8.79
CA GLU A 498 -13.42 1.73 -9.50
C GLU A 498 -14.63 2.07 -8.64
N TYR A 499 -15.22 1.05 -7.98
CA TYR A 499 -16.35 1.23 -7.07
C TYR A 499 -16.02 2.21 -5.93
N ILE A 500 -14.81 2.11 -5.37
CA ILE A 500 -14.36 2.98 -4.29
C ILE A 500 -14.15 4.43 -4.77
N ARG A 501 -13.73 4.62 -6.02
CA ARG A 501 -13.46 5.94 -6.62
C ARG A 501 -14.72 6.67 -7.04
N SER A 502 -15.74 5.96 -7.49
CA SER A 502 -16.92 6.60 -8.06
C SER A 502 -17.79 7.30 -7.02
N ASP A 503 -17.76 6.90 -5.73
CA ASP A 503 -18.64 7.39 -4.63
C ASP A 503 -20.13 7.50 -5.04
N ASN A 504 -20.51 6.86 -6.14
CA ASN A 504 -21.78 7.00 -6.82
C ASN A 504 -22.64 5.81 -6.46
N LEU A 505 -23.63 6.06 -5.60
CA LEU A 505 -24.67 5.10 -5.22
C LEU A 505 -25.69 4.78 -6.35
N HIS A 506 -25.51 5.28 -7.57
CA HIS A 506 -26.57 5.28 -8.61
C HIS A 506 -26.24 4.57 -9.93
N GLU A 507 -25.17 3.77 -10.02
CA GLU A 507 -24.89 2.97 -11.22
C GLU A 507 -24.91 1.46 -10.97
N LEU A 508 -25.83 1.01 -10.12
CA LEU A 508 -26.20 -0.40 -9.98
C LEU A 508 -27.71 -0.63 -10.19
N GLU A 509 -28.40 0.28 -10.90
CA GLU A 509 -29.72 -0.04 -11.43
C GLU A 509 -29.55 -1.06 -12.56
N ILE A 510 -29.87 -2.32 -12.25
CA ILE A 510 -30.23 -3.31 -13.25
C ILE A 510 -31.43 -2.75 -14.00
N GLU A 511 -31.26 -2.39 -15.27
CA GLU A 511 -32.39 -2.33 -16.21
C GLU A 511 -33.12 -3.66 -16.08
N LYS A 512 -34.37 -3.62 -15.59
CA LYS A 512 -35.27 -4.76 -15.62
C LYS A 512 -35.42 -5.20 -17.07
N GLY A 513 -34.63 -6.19 -17.49
CA GLY A 513 -34.88 -6.95 -18.69
C GLY A 513 -36.24 -7.61 -18.53
N GLU A 514 -37.21 -7.16 -19.31
CA GLU A 514 -38.52 -7.78 -19.42
C GLU A 514 -38.34 -9.28 -19.65
N HIS A 515 -38.84 -10.06 -18.71
CA HIS A 515 -39.15 -11.46 -18.96
C HIS A 515 -40.15 -11.50 -20.12
N CYS A 516 -39.65 -11.91 -21.28
CA CYS A 516 -40.48 -12.40 -22.36
C CYS A 516 -41.21 -13.65 -21.84
N LEU A 517 -42.49 -13.47 -21.50
CA LEU A 517 -43.44 -14.57 -21.32
C LEU A 517 -43.66 -15.23 -22.68
N ILE A 518 -43.19 -16.47 -22.80
CA ILE A 518 -43.74 -17.53 -23.65
C ILE A 518 -43.79 -18.72 -22.68
N LEU A 519 -44.92 -19.17 -22.13
CA LEU A 519 -46.32 -19.22 -22.58
C LEU A 519 -47.29 -18.66 -21.53
#